data_AF-A0A4R6KVI8-F1
#
_entry.id   AF-A0A4R6KVI8-F1
#
_cell.length_a   1.000
_cell.length_b   1.000
_cell.length_c   1.000
_cell.angle_alpha   90.00
_cell.angle_beta   90.00
_cell.angle_gamma   90.00
#
_symmetry.space_group_name_H-M   'P 1'
#
loop_
_entity.id
_entity.type
_entity.pdbx_description
1 polymer ?
#
loop_
_entity_poly.entity_id
_entity_poly.type
_entity_poly.pdbx_seq_one_letter_code
_entity_poly.pdbx_strand_id
1 'polypeptide(L)'
;MSGLVVLMVLALLLAVAAIVWGIVALVRRQRYIGSIRQRGWSFVNSPTFDAVARLSNPPFGIGFVREPDDQITGRTSTGRAFQVIEYKSAYWSGWVGMVTLSRRLPELWITGGKTAPRYGVLAHGVAAPPQLGPGWQVGAMDPAFAQEVMTPELCVQLKALAAGQPGVNLGVDGDQIVVMNPPRKDLDQLGPWLEQLGAIAAAIDATPLDHWIQPEPEPRLRFYHHPDWYWIGVDDSLLQYTPVKSGGYGHRTDEVIRGRDGDGPPFVAFKHHWKTSRTETYTDSNGNSQTRTVVENHSEPILGFQLPVRMPQLSVGPKGFRGGISFESAAFNDRFAVTAADTKFAYDVIHPRQMEYLMATPGAPFRIVEDWVWFTPAEHSQPAIAFCSAYLRGFLGRVPRFVWRNLGLPDTPYPALETTVG
;
A
#
# COMPACT_ATOMS: atom_id res chain seq x y z
N MET A 1 -33.17 -0.80 49.19
CA MET A 1 -31.87 -1.30 48.70
C MET A 1 -31.09 -0.11 48.16
N SER A 2 -29.88 0.15 48.66
CA SER A 2 -29.06 1.28 48.24
C SER A 2 -28.65 1.11 46.77
N GLY A 3 -28.60 2.22 46.01
CA GLY A 3 -28.25 2.19 44.59
C GLY A 3 -26.90 1.53 44.28
N LEU A 4 -26.00 1.49 45.27
CA LEU A 4 -24.70 0.82 45.19
C LEU A 4 -24.83 -0.72 45.07
N VAL A 5 -25.78 -1.34 45.78
CA VAL A 5 -26.01 -2.80 45.70
C VAL A 5 -26.57 -3.18 44.33
N VAL A 6 -27.45 -2.35 43.77
CA VAL A 6 -28.00 -2.55 42.42
C VAL A 6 -26.90 -2.45 41.36
N LEU A 7 -26.01 -1.47 41.46
CA LEU A 7 -24.86 -1.33 40.55
C LEU A 7 -23.89 -2.52 40.63
N MET A 8 -23.59 -3.01 41.84
CA MET A 8 -22.73 -4.18 42.02
C MET A 8 -23.33 -5.45 41.41
N VAL A 9 -24.64 -5.67 41.59
CA VAL A 9 -25.34 -6.82 40.99
C VAL A 9 -25.35 -6.72 39.46
N LEU A 10 -25.59 -5.53 38.90
CA LEU A 10 -25.56 -5.32 37.45
C LEU A 10 -24.15 -5.58 36.87
N ALA A 11 -23.10 -5.08 37.54
CA ALA A 11 -21.72 -5.31 37.14
C ALA A 11 -21.36 -6.80 37.18
N LEU A 12 -21.81 -7.53 38.20
CA LEU A 12 -21.60 -8.98 38.31
C LEU A 12 -22.31 -9.74 37.18
N LEU A 13 -23.56 -9.38 36.87
CA LEU A 13 -24.31 -10.01 35.78
C LEU A 13 -23.65 -9.77 34.42
N LEU A 14 -23.15 -8.56 34.15
CA LEU A 14 -22.40 -8.24 32.94
C LEU A 14 -21.09 -9.03 32.86
N ALA A 15 -20.36 -9.17 33.97
CA ALA A 15 -19.14 -9.97 34.03
C ALA A 15 -19.42 -11.46 33.74
N VAL A 16 -20.47 -12.03 34.35
CA VAL A 16 -20.88 -13.41 34.09
C VAL A 16 -21.31 -13.61 32.63
N ALA A 17 -22.10 -12.68 32.08
CA ALA A 17 -22.51 -12.73 30.68
C ALA A 17 -21.32 -12.69 29.72
N ALA A 18 -20.32 -11.84 30.00
CA ALA A 18 -19.09 -11.76 29.22
C ALA A 18 -18.27 -13.06 29.28
N ILE A 19 -18.14 -13.66 30.46
CA ILE A 19 -17.44 -14.95 30.65
C ILE A 19 -18.15 -16.06 29.88
N VAL A 20 -19.48 -16.19 30.05
CA VAL A 20 -20.28 -17.21 29.37
C VAL A 20 -20.17 -17.05 27.85
N TRP A 21 -20.28 -15.81 27.35
CA TRP A 21 -20.11 -15.52 25.92
C TRP A 21 -18.70 -15.90 25.43
N GLY A 22 -17.66 -15.57 26.18
CA GLY A 22 -16.27 -15.93 25.85
C GLY A 22 -16.06 -17.45 25.75
N ILE A 23 -16.62 -18.21 26.68
CA ILE A 23 -16.57 -19.69 26.66
C ILE A 23 -17.31 -20.23 25.43
N VAL A 24 -18.52 -19.74 25.15
CA VAL A 24 -19.31 -20.18 23.99
C VAL A 24 -18.58 -19.86 22.68
N ALA A 25 -18.00 -18.68 22.56
CA ALA A 25 -17.22 -18.28 21.39
C ALA A 25 -15.99 -19.18 21.20
N LEU A 26 -15.25 -19.48 22.28
CA LEU A 26 -14.09 -20.38 22.24
C LEU A 26 -14.47 -21.80 21.80
N VAL A 27 -15.53 -22.38 22.37
CA VAL A 27 -15.99 -23.73 22.02
C VAL A 27 -16.46 -23.79 20.56
N ARG A 28 -17.22 -22.78 20.10
CA ARG A 28 -17.64 -22.68 18.69
C ARG A 28 -16.43 -22.61 17.76
N ARG A 29 -15.42 -21.80 18.11
CA ARG A 29 -14.17 -21.67 17.34
C ARG A 29 -13.40 -22.98 17.28
N GLN A 30 -13.24 -23.69 18.41
CA GLN A 30 -12.56 -24.98 18.44
C GLN A 30 -13.29 -26.04 17.60
N ARG A 31 -14.63 -26.09 17.66
CA ARG A 31 -15.42 -27.00 16.80
C ARG A 31 -15.26 -26.68 15.32
N TYR A 32 -15.26 -25.40 14.96
CA TYR A 32 -15.02 -24.95 13.59
C TYR A 32 -13.61 -25.32 13.09
N ILE A 33 -12.58 -25.10 13.90
CA ILE A 33 -11.21 -25.53 13.56
C ILE A 33 -11.13 -27.05 13.46
N GLY A 34 -11.83 -27.77 14.34
CA GLY A 34 -11.94 -29.23 14.28
C GLY A 34 -12.55 -29.73 12.97
N SER A 35 -13.63 -29.11 12.50
CA SER A 35 -14.28 -29.50 11.24
C SER A 35 -13.47 -29.15 9.99
N ILE A 36 -12.62 -28.11 10.05
CA ILE A 36 -11.60 -27.83 9.02
C ILE A 36 -10.60 -28.98 8.95
N ARG A 37 -10.04 -29.38 10.10
CA ARG A 37 -9.02 -30.45 10.17
C ARG A 37 -9.56 -31.81 9.72
N GLN A 38 -10.84 -32.11 10.01
CA GLN A 38 -11.50 -33.33 9.54
C GLN A 38 -11.59 -33.42 8.01
N ARG A 39 -11.55 -32.28 7.29
CA ARG A 39 -11.50 -32.23 5.83
C ARG A 39 -10.07 -32.34 5.26
N GLY A 40 -9.07 -32.55 6.13
CA GLY A 40 -7.65 -32.58 5.74
C GLY A 40 -7.05 -31.20 5.47
N TRP A 41 -7.75 -30.13 5.87
CA TRP A 41 -7.29 -28.76 5.71
C TRP A 41 -6.58 -28.28 6.97
N SER A 42 -5.70 -27.29 6.81
CA SER A 42 -4.96 -26.66 7.90
C SER A 42 -5.55 -25.31 8.27
N PHE A 43 -5.49 -24.98 9.55
CA PHE A 43 -5.90 -23.69 10.09
C PHE A 43 -4.73 -23.04 10.83
N VAL A 44 -4.39 -21.81 10.47
CA VAL A 44 -3.32 -21.02 11.08
C VAL A 44 -3.96 -19.81 11.75
N ASN A 45 -3.69 -19.65 13.05
CA ASN A 45 -4.02 -18.44 13.79
C ASN A 45 -2.90 -17.44 13.53
N SER A 46 -3.23 -16.24 13.09
CA SER A 46 -2.29 -15.13 12.89
C SER A 46 -1.10 -15.50 11.99
N PRO A 47 -1.34 -15.79 10.69
CA PRO A 47 -0.27 -16.12 9.76
C PRO A 47 0.65 -14.93 9.56
N THR A 48 1.89 -15.21 9.16
CA THR A 48 2.86 -14.16 8.84
C THR A 48 2.50 -13.47 7.52
N PHE A 49 3.15 -12.33 7.26
CA PHE A 49 3.00 -11.61 5.99
C PHE A 49 3.33 -12.45 4.76
N ASP A 50 4.16 -13.49 4.89
CA ASP A 50 4.50 -14.41 3.80
C ASP A 50 3.26 -15.05 3.17
N ALA A 51 2.18 -15.21 3.96
CA ALA A 51 0.91 -15.73 3.50
C ALA A 51 0.25 -14.88 2.40
N VAL A 52 0.60 -13.59 2.30
CA VAL A 52 0.07 -12.64 1.30
C VAL A 52 1.17 -11.91 0.51
N ALA A 53 2.45 -12.16 0.81
CA ALA A 53 3.58 -11.43 0.19
C ALA A 53 3.65 -11.56 -1.33
N ARG A 54 3.15 -12.69 -1.85
CA ARG A 54 3.04 -12.96 -3.28
C ARG A 54 2.01 -12.10 -4.01
N LEU A 55 1.08 -11.49 -3.28
CA LEU A 55 -0.08 -10.77 -3.81
C LEU A 55 0.21 -9.26 -3.84
N SER A 56 -0.15 -8.62 -4.94
CA SER A 56 0.06 -7.19 -5.16
C SER A 56 -1.18 -6.45 -5.67
N ASN A 57 -2.21 -7.17 -6.07
CA ASN A 57 -3.43 -6.59 -6.63
C ASN A 57 -4.45 -6.34 -5.51
N PRO A 58 -5.26 -5.26 -5.58
CA PRO A 58 -6.28 -4.93 -4.57
C PRO A 58 -7.08 -6.15 -4.10
N PRO A 59 -7.41 -6.31 -2.80
CA PRO A 59 -7.15 -5.37 -1.71
C PRO A 59 -5.70 -5.39 -1.21
N PHE A 60 -4.85 -6.25 -1.77
CA PHE A 60 -3.42 -6.29 -1.48
C PHE A 60 -2.69 -5.15 -2.21
N GLY A 61 -1.47 -4.83 -1.79
CA GLY A 61 -0.64 -3.81 -2.44
C GLY A 61 -1.18 -2.37 -2.38
N ILE A 62 -2.34 -2.12 -1.75
CA ILE A 62 -2.93 -0.80 -1.56
C ILE A 62 -2.84 -0.39 -0.08
N GLY A 63 -2.41 0.84 0.15
CA GLY A 63 -2.18 1.40 1.46
C GLY A 63 -1.02 0.73 2.20
N PHE A 64 -0.83 1.15 3.45
CA PHE A 64 0.28 0.72 4.30
C PHE A 64 -0.14 -0.33 5.33
N VAL A 65 -1.45 -0.50 5.54
CA VAL A 65 -1.99 -1.54 6.41
C VAL A 65 -2.04 -2.87 5.66
N ARG A 66 -1.42 -3.88 6.28
CA ARG A 66 -1.48 -5.28 5.87
C ARG A 66 -1.68 -6.05 7.16
N GLU A 67 -2.79 -6.74 7.31
CA GLU A 67 -3.13 -7.46 8.54
C GLU A 67 -3.81 -8.77 8.17
N PRO A 68 -3.04 -9.83 7.88
CA PRO A 68 -3.59 -11.17 7.77
C PRO A 68 -3.88 -11.73 9.18
N ASP A 69 -4.98 -12.47 9.35
CA ASP A 69 -5.38 -12.96 10.70
C ASP A 69 -5.74 -14.45 10.76
N ASP A 70 -6.92 -14.89 10.32
CA ASP A 70 -7.23 -16.32 10.30
C ASP A 70 -7.01 -16.88 8.89
N GLN A 71 -6.35 -18.04 8.77
CA GLN A 71 -6.05 -18.66 7.49
C GLN A 71 -6.44 -20.14 7.47
N ILE A 72 -7.11 -20.55 6.40
CA ILE A 72 -7.38 -21.94 6.01
C ILE A 72 -6.55 -22.26 4.78
N THR A 73 -5.89 -23.41 4.76
CA THR A 73 -5.16 -23.91 3.57
C THR A 73 -5.46 -25.37 3.32
N GLY A 74 -5.33 -25.79 2.06
CA GLY A 74 -5.55 -27.17 1.67
C GLY A 74 -5.34 -27.38 0.17
N ARG A 75 -5.92 -28.47 -0.33
CA ARG A 75 -5.96 -28.78 -1.77
C ARG A 75 -7.39 -29.06 -2.21
N THR A 76 -7.72 -28.65 -3.43
CA THR A 76 -8.94 -29.10 -4.12
C THR A 76 -8.83 -30.60 -4.44
N SER A 77 -9.94 -31.21 -4.85
CA SER A 77 -9.98 -32.60 -5.31
C SER A 77 -9.03 -32.89 -6.48
N THR A 78 -8.76 -31.88 -7.31
CA THR A 78 -7.82 -31.89 -8.43
C THR A 78 -6.36 -31.61 -8.03
N GLY A 79 -6.09 -31.44 -6.73
CA GLY A 79 -4.74 -31.25 -6.19
C GLY A 79 -4.23 -29.80 -6.18
N ARG A 80 -5.03 -28.82 -6.65
CA ARG A 80 -4.64 -27.40 -6.64
C ARG A 80 -4.59 -26.89 -5.22
N ALA A 81 -3.51 -26.20 -4.87
CA ALA A 81 -3.44 -25.56 -3.55
C ALA A 81 -4.42 -24.39 -3.48
N PHE A 82 -5.09 -24.27 -2.35
CA PHE A 82 -5.96 -23.15 -2.05
C PHE A 82 -5.63 -22.53 -0.69
N GLN A 83 -6.04 -21.27 -0.53
CA GLN A 83 -5.97 -20.53 0.72
C GLN A 83 -7.26 -19.72 0.90
N VAL A 84 -7.78 -19.64 2.12
CA VAL A 84 -8.86 -18.73 2.51
C VAL A 84 -8.38 -17.96 3.71
N ILE A 85 -8.27 -16.64 3.61
CA ILE A 85 -7.61 -15.80 4.62
C ILE A 85 -8.47 -14.58 4.96
N GLU A 86 -8.52 -14.25 6.25
CA GLU A 86 -8.98 -12.95 6.72
C GLU A 86 -7.87 -11.93 6.52
N TYR A 87 -8.22 -10.82 5.89
CA TYR A 87 -7.26 -9.77 5.56
C TYR A 87 -7.89 -8.40 5.75
N LYS A 88 -7.12 -7.52 6.37
CA LYS A 88 -7.44 -6.10 6.50
C LYS A 88 -6.34 -5.25 5.86
N SER A 89 -6.79 -4.25 5.10
CA SER A 89 -6.00 -3.15 4.55
C SER A 89 -6.59 -1.81 5.00
N ALA A 90 -6.00 -0.71 4.52
CA ALA A 90 -6.45 0.63 4.88
C ALA A 90 -7.86 0.95 4.33
N TYR A 91 -8.28 0.24 3.28
CA TYR A 91 -9.52 0.55 2.54
C TYR A 91 -10.51 -0.61 2.52
N TRP A 92 -10.13 -1.78 3.05
CA TRP A 92 -10.97 -2.96 2.99
C TRP A 92 -10.65 -3.93 4.13
N SER A 93 -11.66 -4.64 4.62
CA SER A 93 -11.50 -5.75 5.56
C SER A 93 -12.50 -6.85 5.22
N GLY A 94 -12.06 -8.10 5.27
CA GLY A 94 -12.91 -9.25 5.04
C GLY A 94 -12.12 -10.51 4.75
N TRP A 95 -12.77 -11.46 4.10
CA TRP A 95 -12.17 -12.74 3.74
C TRP A 95 -11.91 -12.83 2.24
N VAL A 96 -10.79 -13.45 1.89
CA VAL A 96 -10.36 -13.69 0.50
C VAL A 96 -10.11 -15.17 0.33
N GLY A 97 -10.64 -15.77 -0.73
CA GLY A 97 -10.32 -17.14 -1.12
C GLY A 97 -9.46 -17.15 -2.38
N MET A 98 -8.53 -18.10 -2.45
CA MET A 98 -7.49 -18.16 -3.46
C MET A 98 -7.26 -19.58 -3.92
N VAL A 99 -7.04 -19.77 -5.22
CA VAL A 99 -6.63 -21.05 -5.83
C VAL A 99 -5.49 -20.79 -6.81
N THR A 100 -4.49 -21.67 -6.75
CA THR A 100 -3.31 -21.63 -7.63
C THR A 100 -3.65 -21.85 -9.11
N LEU A 101 -3.06 -21.03 -9.96
CA LEU A 101 -2.88 -21.23 -11.40
C LEU A 101 -1.57 -22.00 -11.66
N SER A 102 -1.43 -22.58 -12.86
CA SER A 102 -0.21 -23.28 -13.26
C SER A 102 0.94 -22.36 -13.65
N ARG A 103 0.63 -21.09 -13.94
CA ARG A 103 1.57 -20.06 -14.41
C ARG A 103 1.20 -18.68 -13.89
N ARG A 104 2.18 -17.79 -13.83
CA ARG A 104 1.99 -16.39 -13.43
C ARG A 104 1.47 -15.58 -14.61
N LEU A 105 0.32 -14.96 -14.47
CA LEU A 105 -0.33 -14.21 -15.52
C LEU A 105 -0.46 -12.71 -15.16
N PRO A 106 -0.69 -11.83 -16.15
CA PRO A 106 -1.02 -10.44 -15.92
C PRO A 106 -2.30 -10.27 -15.10
N GLU A 107 -2.49 -9.06 -14.60
CA GLU A 107 -3.71 -8.70 -13.88
C GLU A 107 -4.96 -8.79 -14.76
N LEU A 108 -5.98 -9.46 -14.22
CA LEU A 108 -7.34 -9.51 -14.74
C LEU A 108 -8.31 -9.26 -13.59
N TRP A 109 -9.38 -8.51 -13.83
CA TRP A 109 -10.51 -8.34 -12.93
C TRP A 109 -11.78 -8.79 -13.60
N ILE A 110 -12.63 -9.47 -12.84
CA ILE A 110 -13.96 -9.85 -13.28
C ILE A 110 -14.92 -9.57 -12.13
N THR A 111 -15.87 -8.67 -12.37
CA THR A 111 -17.00 -8.46 -11.47
C THR A 111 -18.30 -8.89 -12.13
N GLY A 112 -19.21 -9.46 -11.35
CA GLY A 112 -20.50 -9.97 -11.84
C GLY A 112 -21.59 -9.92 -10.78
N GLY A 113 -22.83 -9.70 -11.20
CA GLY A 113 -23.97 -9.58 -10.29
C GLY A 113 -24.00 -8.21 -9.61
N LYS A 114 -24.13 -8.17 -8.27
CA LYS A 114 -24.25 -6.91 -7.50
C LYS A 114 -22.93 -6.39 -6.93
N THR A 115 -21.79 -6.86 -7.45
CA THR A 115 -20.45 -6.48 -6.94
C THR A 115 -19.84 -5.35 -7.75
N ALA A 116 -19.19 -4.41 -7.06
CA ALA A 116 -18.35 -3.39 -7.69
C ALA A 116 -16.88 -3.85 -7.79
N PRO A 117 -16.07 -3.23 -8.67
CA PRO A 117 -14.62 -3.37 -8.65
C PRO A 117 -14.02 -3.06 -7.28
N ARG A 118 -12.86 -3.65 -6.98
CA ARG A 118 -12.16 -3.39 -5.72
C ARG A 118 -11.67 -1.94 -5.69
N TYR A 119 -11.59 -1.36 -4.49
CA TYR A 119 -11.06 -0.01 -4.33
C TYR A 119 -9.63 0.08 -4.86
N GLY A 120 -9.33 1.14 -5.62
CA GLY A 120 -7.98 1.45 -6.09
C GLY A 120 -7.51 0.64 -7.31
N VAL A 121 -8.37 -0.18 -7.92
CA VAL A 121 -8.04 -0.87 -9.19
C VAL A 121 -7.76 0.15 -10.30
N LEU A 122 -6.64 -0.02 -11.01
CA LEU A 122 -6.19 0.82 -12.11
C LEU A 122 -6.39 0.15 -13.48
N ALA A 123 -6.69 -1.15 -13.50
CA ALA A 123 -6.98 -1.88 -14.73
C ALA A 123 -8.11 -1.23 -15.53
N HIS A 124 -7.94 -1.15 -16.84
CA HIS A 124 -8.91 -0.53 -17.74
C HIS A 124 -10.09 -1.46 -17.96
N GLY A 125 -11.31 -0.89 -17.98
CA GLY A 125 -12.50 -1.64 -18.34
C GLY A 125 -12.44 -2.13 -19.78
N VAL A 126 -12.70 -3.43 -19.99
CA VAL A 126 -12.78 -4.06 -21.30
C VAL A 126 -14.17 -4.64 -21.52
N ALA A 127 -14.57 -4.79 -22.78
CA ALA A 127 -15.87 -5.36 -23.12
C ALA A 127 -15.99 -6.79 -22.58
N ALA A 128 -17.00 -7.02 -21.75
CA ALA A 128 -17.32 -8.36 -21.27
C ALA A 128 -17.84 -9.23 -22.42
N PRO A 129 -17.46 -10.52 -22.50
CA PRO A 129 -17.99 -11.43 -23.50
C PRO A 129 -19.53 -11.52 -23.42
N PRO A 130 -20.25 -11.47 -24.56
CA PRO A 130 -21.72 -11.52 -24.58
C PRO A 130 -22.30 -12.76 -23.89
N GLN A 131 -21.54 -13.87 -23.83
CA GLN A 131 -21.95 -15.14 -23.22
C GLN A 131 -22.16 -15.07 -21.71
N LEU A 132 -21.61 -14.05 -21.04
CA LEU A 132 -21.83 -13.79 -19.62
C LEU A 132 -23.18 -13.11 -19.36
N GLY A 133 -23.75 -12.44 -20.37
CA GLY A 133 -24.96 -11.63 -20.22
C GLY A 133 -24.69 -10.28 -19.53
N PRO A 134 -25.75 -9.52 -19.24
CA PRO A 134 -25.62 -8.19 -18.63
C PRO A 134 -25.12 -8.26 -17.18
N GLY A 135 -24.49 -7.17 -16.71
CA GLY A 135 -24.06 -7.02 -15.31
C GLY A 135 -22.68 -7.60 -14.99
N TRP A 136 -21.88 -7.92 -16.02
CA TRP A 136 -20.48 -8.30 -15.88
C TRP A 136 -19.57 -7.17 -16.33
N GLN A 137 -18.46 -6.98 -15.60
CA GLN A 137 -17.37 -6.10 -15.99
C GLN A 137 -16.08 -6.88 -15.97
N VAL A 138 -15.24 -6.65 -16.97
CA VAL A 138 -13.90 -7.21 -17.04
C VAL A 138 -12.92 -6.05 -17.08
N GLY A 139 -11.79 -6.18 -16.41
CA GLY A 139 -10.72 -5.19 -16.45
C GLY A 139 -9.35 -5.84 -16.62
N ALA A 140 -8.49 -5.24 -17.42
CA ALA A 140 -7.10 -5.66 -17.56
C ALA A 140 -6.22 -4.46 -17.93
N MET A 141 -4.91 -4.59 -17.70
CA MET A 141 -3.96 -3.59 -18.18
C MET A 141 -3.82 -3.64 -19.70
N ASP A 142 -3.73 -4.85 -20.25
CA ASP A 142 -3.74 -5.10 -21.69
C ASP A 142 -5.09 -5.73 -22.10
N PRO A 143 -5.90 -5.06 -22.93
CA PRO A 143 -7.14 -5.62 -23.42
C PRO A 143 -7.00 -6.92 -24.22
N ALA A 144 -5.87 -7.15 -24.89
CA ALA A 144 -5.63 -8.39 -25.64
C ALA A 144 -5.54 -9.60 -24.71
N PHE A 145 -4.85 -9.44 -23.58
CA PHE A 145 -4.79 -10.48 -22.54
C PHE A 145 -6.19 -10.87 -22.04
N ALA A 146 -7.05 -9.88 -21.75
CA ALA A 146 -8.42 -10.17 -21.33
C ALA A 146 -9.22 -10.91 -22.41
N GLN A 147 -9.07 -10.52 -23.68
CA GLN A 147 -9.78 -11.20 -24.77
C GLN A 147 -9.38 -12.67 -24.90
N GLU A 148 -8.10 -12.99 -24.74
CA GLU A 148 -7.61 -14.37 -24.83
C GLU A 148 -8.02 -15.21 -23.61
N VAL A 149 -7.95 -14.67 -22.40
CA VAL A 149 -8.33 -15.39 -21.18
C VAL A 149 -9.83 -15.66 -21.14
N MET A 150 -10.65 -14.74 -21.62
CA MET A 150 -12.11 -14.78 -21.53
C MET A 150 -12.76 -15.73 -22.55
N THR A 151 -12.39 -17.01 -22.48
CA THR A 151 -12.92 -18.08 -23.33
C THR A 151 -14.36 -18.46 -22.99
N PRO A 152 -15.11 -19.09 -23.90
CA PRO A 152 -16.45 -19.60 -23.62
C PRO A 152 -16.50 -20.56 -22.42
N GLU A 153 -15.48 -21.41 -22.27
CA GLU A 153 -15.33 -22.33 -21.14
C GLU A 153 -15.22 -21.56 -19.82
N LEU A 154 -14.36 -20.54 -19.77
CA LEU A 154 -14.24 -19.67 -18.59
C LEU A 154 -15.56 -18.97 -18.27
N CYS A 155 -16.28 -18.47 -19.28
CA CYS A 155 -17.60 -17.86 -19.09
C CYS A 155 -18.63 -18.81 -18.49
N VAL A 156 -18.60 -20.11 -18.82
CA VAL A 156 -19.45 -21.13 -18.20
C VAL A 156 -19.12 -21.26 -16.71
N GLN A 157 -17.83 -21.38 -16.37
CA GLN A 157 -17.39 -21.53 -14.98
C GLN A 157 -17.69 -20.29 -14.12
N LEU A 158 -17.56 -19.09 -14.69
CA LEU A 158 -17.90 -17.83 -14.01
C LEU A 158 -19.40 -17.74 -13.70
N LYS A 159 -20.27 -18.15 -14.63
CA LYS A 159 -21.72 -18.20 -14.39
C LYS A 159 -22.08 -19.23 -13.31
N ALA A 160 -21.42 -20.39 -13.31
CA ALA A 160 -21.61 -21.40 -12.28
C ALA A 160 -21.23 -20.87 -10.89
N LEU A 161 -20.11 -20.15 -10.79
CA LEU A 161 -19.71 -19.46 -9.56
C LEU A 161 -20.76 -18.43 -9.11
N ALA A 162 -21.24 -17.60 -10.04
CA ALA A 162 -22.24 -16.57 -9.75
C ALA A 162 -23.61 -17.14 -9.36
N ALA A 163 -23.95 -18.36 -9.77
CA ALA A 163 -25.18 -19.01 -9.33
C ALA A 163 -25.13 -19.43 -7.84
N GLY A 164 -23.94 -19.68 -7.30
CA GLY A 164 -23.73 -20.08 -5.92
C GLY A 164 -23.61 -18.93 -4.91
N GLN A 165 -23.48 -17.67 -5.37
CA GLN A 165 -23.23 -16.51 -4.49
C GLN A 165 -23.87 -15.21 -5.00
N PRO A 166 -24.09 -14.20 -4.15
CA PRO A 166 -24.75 -12.94 -4.54
C PRO A 166 -24.02 -12.13 -5.62
N GLY A 167 -22.75 -12.42 -5.86
CA GLY A 167 -21.95 -11.83 -6.94
C GLY A 167 -20.53 -12.39 -6.96
N VAL A 168 -19.76 -11.97 -7.96
CA VAL A 168 -18.40 -12.43 -8.21
C VAL A 168 -17.48 -11.23 -8.21
N ASN A 169 -16.43 -11.25 -7.40
CA ASN A 169 -15.33 -10.29 -7.48
C ASN A 169 -14.03 -11.08 -7.52
N LEU A 170 -13.69 -11.51 -8.73
CA LEU A 170 -12.54 -12.35 -9.04
C LEU A 170 -11.43 -11.48 -9.63
N GLY A 171 -10.19 -11.78 -9.26
CA GLY A 171 -9.01 -11.24 -9.91
C GLY A 171 -7.96 -12.32 -10.16
N VAL A 172 -7.06 -12.05 -11.10
CA VAL A 172 -5.81 -12.78 -11.28
C VAL A 172 -4.69 -11.92 -10.70
N ASP A 173 -3.91 -12.49 -9.77
CA ASP A 173 -2.75 -11.85 -9.16
C ASP A 173 -1.55 -12.80 -9.26
N GLY A 174 -0.80 -12.64 -10.35
CA GLY A 174 0.22 -13.59 -10.76
C GLY A 174 -0.38 -14.96 -11.04
N ASP A 175 0.00 -15.95 -10.24
CA ASP A 175 -0.42 -17.35 -10.31
C ASP A 175 -1.53 -17.69 -9.30
N GLN A 176 -2.33 -16.71 -8.89
CA GLN A 176 -3.52 -16.94 -8.05
C GLN A 176 -4.75 -16.39 -8.73
N ILE A 177 -5.81 -17.18 -8.71
CA ILE A 177 -7.17 -16.64 -8.74
C ILE A 177 -7.50 -16.18 -7.33
N VAL A 178 -7.96 -14.93 -7.20
CA VAL A 178 -8.28 -14.28 -5.93
C VAL A 178 -9.74 -13.87 -5.95
N VAL A 179 -10.58 -14.37 -5.04
CA VAL A 179 -12.01 -14.06 -4.98
C VAL A 179 -12.40 -13.53 -3.59
N MET A 180 -13.14 -12.43 -3.59
CA MET A 180 -13.60 -11.78 -2.35
C MET A 180 -14.81 -12.50 -1.76
N ASN A 181 -14.93 -12.45 -0.44
CA ASN A 181 -16.10 -12.93 0.32
C ASN A 181 -16.42 -14.43 0.12
N PRO A 182 -15.46 -15.34 0.34
CA PRO A 182 -15.72 -16.77 0.32
C PRO A 182 -16.81 -17.14 1.35
N PRO A 183 -17.59 -18.23 1.14
CA PRO A 183 -18.70 -18.63 2.01
C PRO A 183 -18.18 -19.36 3.26
N ARG A 184 -17.18 -18.80 3.91
CA ARG A 184 -16.32 -19.47 4.91
C ARG A 184 -17.02 -19.89 6.20
N LYS A 185 -18.20 -19.33 6.49
CA LYS A 185 -18.96 -19.65 7.72
C LYS A 185 -19.52 -21.08 7.69
N ASP A 186 -19.74 -21.64 6.50
CA ASP A 186 -20.27 -22.97 6.29
C ASP A 186 -19.29 -23.78 5.42
N LEU A 187 -18.65 -24.78 6.01
CA LEU A 187 -17.65 -25.57 5.30
C LEU A 187 -18.25 -26.46 4.21
N ASP A 188 -19.55 -26.78 4.31
CA ASP A 188 -20.26 -27.56 3.30
C ASP A 188 -20.58 -26.72 2.06
N GLN A 189 -20.59 -25.38 2.21
CA GLN A 189 -20.61 -24.44 1.09
C GLN A 189 -19.19 -24.10 0.62
N LEU A 190 -18.22 -23.99 1.54
CA LEU A 190 -16.84 -23.63 1.21
C LEU A 190 -16.15 -24.68 0.32
N GLY A 191 -16.34 -25.97 0.61
CA GLY A 191 -15.73 -27.05 -0.19
C GLY A 191 -16.10 -26.99 -1.67
N PRO A 192 -17.39 -27.11 -2.04
CA PRO A 192 -17.83 -26.99 -3.42
C PRO A 192 -17.45 -25.66 -4.08
N TRP A 193 -17.43 -24.57 -3.32
CA TRP A 193 -16.99 -23.27 -3.83
C TRP A 193 -15.51 -23.26 -4.21
N LEU A 194 -14.64 -23.90 -3.42
CA LEU A 194 -13.22 -24.07 -3.75
C LEU A 194 -13.01 -24.97 -4.97
N GLU A 195 -13.83 -26.01 -5.13
CA GLU A 195 -13.81 -26.84 -6.35
C GLU A 195 -14.21 -26.03 -7.59
N GLN A 196 -15.21 -25.15 -7.47
CA GLN A 196 -15.60 -24.25 -8.55
C GLN A 196 -14.48 -23.26 -8.90
N LEU A 197 -13.74 -22.74 -7.92
CA LEU A 197 -12.52 -21.94 -8.19
C LEU A 197 -11.43 -22.77 -8.87
N GLY A 198 -11.28 -24.04 -8.47
CA GLY A 198 -10.40 -24.99 -9.14
C GLY A 198 -10.75 -25.24 -10.61
N ALA A 199 -12.05 -25.30 -10.93
CA ALA A 199 -12.53 -25.42 -12.30
C ALA A 199 -12.26 -24.15 -13.13
N ILE A 200 -12.41 -22.96 -12.53
CA ILE A 200 -12.02 -21.70 -13.17
C ILE A 200 -10.52 -21.67 -13.44
N ALA A 201 -9.69 -22.07 -12.47
CA ALA A 201 -8.24 -22.16 -12.65
C ALA A 201 -7.86 -23.14 -13.77
N ALA A 202 -8.54 -24.28 -13.86
CA ALA A 202 -8.35 -25.24 -14.94
C ALA A 202 -8.75 -24.67 -16.30
N ALA A 203 -9.85 -23.91 -16.40
CA ALA A 203 -10.27 -23.26 -17.64
C ALA A 203 -9.26 -22.22 -18.12
N ILE A 204 -8.66 -21.42 -17.22
CA ILE A 204 -7.59 -20.47 -17.55
C ILE A 204 -6.31 -21.21 -17.97
N ASP A 205 -5.95 -22.28 -17.25
CA ASP A 205 -4.75 -23.06 -17.55
C ASP A 205 -4.84 -23.85 -18.87
N ALA A 206 -6.06 -24.12 -19.37
CA ALA A 206 -6.27 -24.76 -20.67
C ALA A 206 -6.05 -23.80 -21.86
N THR A 207 -6.07 -22.48 -21.63
CA THR A 207 -5.85 -21.46 -22.67
C THR A 207 -4.35 -21.30 -23.00
N PRO A 208 -3.94 -21.18 -24.27
CA PRO A 208 -2.52 -21.07 -24.66
C PRO A 208 -1.92 -19.68 -24.37
N LEU A 209 -1.69 -19.38 -23.09
CA LEU A 209 -1.28 -18.05 -22.59
C LEU A 209 0.24 -17.93 -22.34
N ASP A 210 1.07 -18.78 -22.96
CA ASP A 210 2.50 -18.85 -22.61
C ASP A 210 3.27 -17.56 -22.87
N HIS A 211 2.83 -16.75 -23.84
CA HIS A 211 3.44 -15.46 -24.15
C HIS A 211 3.04 -14.35 -23.15
N TRP A 212 2.05 -14.59 -22.29
CA TRP A 212 1.66 -13.68 -21.22
C TRP A 212 2.38 -13.97 -19.90
N ILE A 213 3.16 -15.05 -19.81
CA ILE A 213 3.78 -15.47 -18.56
C ILE A 213 4.65 -14.34 -17.98
N GLN A 214 4.35 -13.99 -16.74
CA GLN A 214 5.08 -12.97 -15.99
C GLN A 214 6.26 -13.59 -15.24
N PRO A 215 7.40 -12.86 -15.12
CA PRO A 215 8.53 -13.34 -14.33
C PRO A 215 8.15 -13.50 -12.85
N GLU A 216 8.89 -14.37 -12.15
CA GLU A 216 8.80 -14.45 -10.70
C GLU A 216 9.42 -13.18 -10.08
N PRO A 217 8.65 -12.38 -9.32
CA PRO A 217 9.16 -11.24 -8.59
C PRO A 217 9.87 -11.71 -7.34
N GLU A 218 10.69 -10.83 -6.80
CA GLU A 218 11.28 -11.06 -5.49
C GLU A 218 10.22 -11.21 -4.39
N PRO A 219 10.47 -12.05 -3.37
CA PRO A 219 9.52 -12.32 -2.28
C PRO A 219 9.46 -11.14 -1.31
N ARG A 220 8.85 -10.04 -1.75
CA ARG A 220 8.70 -8.80 -1.01
C ARG A 220 7.23 -8.37 -1.00
N LEU A 221 6.82 -7.68 0.07
CA LEU A 221 5.51 -7.03 0.13
C LEU A 221 5.50 -5.81 -0.79
N ARG A 222 4.98 -6.00 -2.01
CA ARG A 222 4.96 -4.99 -3.05
C ARG A 222 3.73 -4.10 -2.97
N PHE A 223 3.70 -3.12 -3.85
CA PHE A 223 2.61 -2.18 -4.02
C PHE A 223 2.01 -2.30 -5.41
N TYR A 224 0.69 -2.12 -5.48
CA TYR A 224 -0.07 -2.23 -6.72
C TYR A 224 0.42 -1.20 -7.75
N HIS A 225 0.76 -1.65 -8.96
CA HIS A 225 1.39 -0.84 -10.03
C HIS A 225 2.68 -0.10 -9.66
N HIS A 226 3.34 -0.54 -8.59
CA HIS A 226 4.67 -0.09 -8.20
C HIS A 226 5.54 -1.31 -7.87
N PRO A 227 5.97 -2.08 -8.90
CA PRO A 227 6.64 -3.37 -8.70
C PRO A 227 7.98 -3.25 -7.96
N ASP A 228 8.66 -2.11 -8.10
CA ASP A 228 9.94 -1.81 -7.44
C ASP A 228 9.76 -1.23 -6.04
N TRP A 229 8.54 -0.94 -5.60
CA TRP A 229 8.27 -0.51 -4.24
C TRP A 229 8.03 -1.72 -3.36
N TYR A 230 8.64 -1.70 -2.18
CA TYR A 230 8.49 -2.78 -1.22
C TYR A 230 8.56 -2.29 0.22
N TRP A 231 7.80 -2.98 1.06
CA TRP A 231 7.73 -2.74 2.50
C TRP A 231 8.91 -3.36 3.24
N ILE A 232 9.50 -2.60 4.15
CA ILE A 232 10.51 -3.03 5.12
C ILE A 232 9.92 -3.14 6.53
N GLY A 233 9.00 -2.24 6.89
CA GLY A 233 8.43 -2.16 8.24
C GLY A 233 9.22 -1.22 9.13
N VAL A 234 10.26 -1.71 9.81
CA VAL A 234 11.07 -0.90 10.73
C VAL A 234 12.55 -0.99 10.33
N ASP A 235 13.22 0.15 10.28
CA ASP A 235 14.65 0.30 10.02
C ASP A 235 15.17 1.57 10.71
N ASP A 236 15.49 1.46 11.99
CA ASP A 236 15.93 2.62 12.78
C ASP A 236 17.32 3.12 12.39
N SER A 237 18.08 2.36 11.59
CA SER A 237 19.38 2.80 11.06
C SER A 237 19.24 4.02 10.14
N LEU A 238 18.08 4.21 9.51
CA LEU A 238 17.76 5.37 8.67
C LEU A 238 17.91 6.70 9.42
N LEU A 239 17.67 6.69 10.73
CA LEU A 239 17.68 7.90 11.56
C LEU A 239 19.09 8.48 11.77
N GLN A 240 20.15 7.73 11.41
CA GLN A 240 21.53 8.19 11.56
C GLN A 240 21.94 9.24 10.51
N TYR A 241 21.29 9.24 9.35
CA TYR A 241 21.64 10.11 8.22
C TYR A 241 20.46 10.91 7.67
N THR A 242 19.23 10.58 8.09
CA THR A 242 18.05 11.35 7.70
C THR A 242 17.98 12.65 8.51
N PRO A 243 17.62 13.79 7.88
CA PRO A 243 17.42 15.05 8.59
C PRO A 243 16.08 15.12 9.33
N VAL A 244 15.92 14.29 10.36
CA VAL A 244 14.76 14.25 11.25
C VAL A 244 14.92 15.20 12.44
N LYS A 245 13.83 15.45 13.17
CA LYS A 245 13.92 16.07 14.49
C LYS A 245 14.65 15.15 15.47
N SER A 246 15.80 15.58 15.97
CA SER A 246 16.63 14.81 16.91
C SER A 246 16.33 15.07 18.39
N GLY A 247 15.45 16.02 18.70
CA GLY A 247 15.06 16.33 20.08
C GLY A 247 14.08 15.29 20.65
N GLY A 248 14.19 15.02 21.95
CA GLY A 248 13.34 14.04 22.65
C GLY A 248 14.05 12.70 22.86
N TYR A 249 13.27 11.62 22.99
CA TYR A 249 13.76 10.26 23.17
C TYR A 249 12.81 9.22 22.55
N GLY A 250 13.25 7.97 22.48
CA GLY A 250 12.43 6.88 21.94
C GLY A 250 12.20 6.99 20.44
N HIS A 251 13.19 7.52 19.71
CA HIS A 251 13.18 7.65 18.27
C HIS A 251 13.09 6.27 17.60
N ARG A 252 12.10 6.10 16.72
CA ARG A 252 11.92 4.89 15.92
C ARG A 252 11.27 5.21 14.59
N THR A 253 11.50 4.33 13.63
CA THR A 253 10.81 4.29 12.35
C THR A 253 9.59 3.38 12.41
N ASP A 254 8.65 3.63 11.51
CA ASP A 254 7.53 2.76 11.23
C ASP A 254 7.16 2.88 9.74
N GLU A 255 6.50 1.85 9.22
CA GLU A 255 6.01 1.79 7.84
C GLU A 255 7.09 2.16 6.80
N VAL A 256 8.33 1.70 7.01
CA VAL A 256 9.45 1.93 6.10
C VAL A 256 9.19 1.27 4.76
N ILE A 257 9.33 2.06 3.70
CA ILE A 257 9.15 1.66 2.30
C ILE A 257 10.40 2.06 1.54
N ARG A 258 10.88 1.18 0.67
CA ARG A 258 11.92 1.49 -0.31
C ARG A 258 11.38 1.23 -1.70
N GLY A 259 11.88 1.96 -2.68
CA GLY A 259 11.52 1.68 -4.06
C GLY A 259 12.12 2.63 -5.07
N ARG A 260 11.57 2.58 -6.27
CA ARG A 260 11.92 3.44 -7.41
C ARG A 260 10.71 3.53 -8.33
N ASP A 261 10.54 4.65 -9.02
CA ASP A 261 9.57 4.77 -10.12
C ASP A 261 10.29 4.89 -11.46
N GLY A 262 10.25 3.82 -12.26
CA GLY A 262 10.91 3.75 -13.57
C GLY A 262 12.39 4.15 -13.48
N ASP A 263 12.83 5.05 -14.35
CA ASP A 263 14.21 5.56 -14.37
C ASP A 263 14.49 6.66 -13.32
N GLY A 264 13.56 6.89 -12.38
CA GLY A 264 13.74 7.86 -11.30
C GLY A 264 14.80 7.46 -10.27
N PRO A 265 15.14 8.38 -9.33
CA PRO A 265 15.97 8.05 -8.20
C PRO A 265 15.31 6.99 -7.30
N PRO A 266 16.08 6.07 -6.70
CA PRO A 266 15.55 5.21 -5.66
C PRO A 266 15.20 6.05 -4.42
N PHE A 267 14.22 5.62 -3.64
CA PHE A 267 13.73 6.36 -2.48
C PHE A 267 13.59 5.49 -1.24
N VAL A 268 13.52 6.17 -0.11
CA VAL A 268 13.08 5.64 1.18
C VAL A 268 12.00 6.56 1.77
N ALA A 269 10.93 5.97 2.28
CA ALA A 269 9.82 6.70 2.90
C ALA A 269 9.42 6.03 4.21
N PHE A 270 9.17 6.78 5.27
CA PHE A 270 8.80 6.22 6.57
C PHE A 270 8.14 7.26 7.49
N LYS A 271 7.48 6.79 8.55
CA LYS A 271 7.10 7.61 9.69
C LYS A 271 8.20 7.59 10.74
N HIS A 272 8.68 8.74 11.15
CA HIS A 272 9.56 8.90 12.31
C HIS A 272 8.71 9.23 13.53
N HIS A 273 8.85 8.45 14.60
CA HIS A 273 8.18 8.65 15.89
C HIS A 273 9.20 9.00 16.97
N TRP A 274 8.85 9.94 17.85
CA TRP A 274 9.64 10.26 19.04
C TRP A 274 8.74 10.74 20.18
N LYS A 275 9.31 10.87 21.38
CA LYS A 275 8.63 11.32 22.59
C LYS A 275 9.34 12.51 23.19
N THR A 276 8.56 13.41 23.78
CA THR A 276 9.07 14.43 24.71
C THR A 276 8.37 14.26 26.05
N SER A 277 9.01 14.73 27.12
CA SER A 277 8.40 14.73 28.45
C SER A 277 8.53 16.10 29.09
N ARG A 278 7.48 16.53 29.77
CA ARG A 278 7.49 17.74 30.61
C ARG A 278 6.92 17.42 31.99
N THR A 279 7.40 18.13 33.01
CA THR A 279 6.85 18.06 34.36
C THR A 279 5.76 19.11 34.50
N GLU A 280 4.54 18.67 34.84
CA GLU A 280 3.44 19.56 35.20
C GLU A 280 3.24 19.56 36.70
N THR A 281 3.19 20.75 37.30
CA THR A 281 2.78 20.94 38.69
C THR A 281 1.30 21.25 38.73
N TYR A 282 0.53 20.52 39.53
CA TYR A 282 -0.87 20.83 39.81
C TYR A 282 -1.10 20.88 41.32
N THR A 283 -2.06 21.69 41.74
CA THR A 283 -2.46 21.78 43.15
C THR A 283 -3.70 20.92 43.35
N ASP A 284 -3.62 19.96 44.28
CA ASP A 284 -4.78 19.15 44.62
C ASP A 284 -5.84 19.97 45.40
N SER A 285 -7.01 19.39 45.61
CA SER A 285 -8.11 20.03 46.36
C SER A 285 -7.76 20.34 47.82
N ASN A 286 -6.62 19.84 48.31
CA ASN A 286 -6.13 20.05 49.67
C ASN A 286 -4.99 21.10 49.72
N GLY A 287 -4.68 21.76 48.60
CA GLY A 287 -3.67 22.82 48.54
C GLY A 287 -2.23 22.32 48.39
N ASN A 288 -2.00 21.01 48.20
CA ASN A 288 -0.65 20.47 48.04
C ASN A 288 -0.24 20.53 46.57
N SER A 289 0.97 21.03 46.30
CA SER A 289 1.58 20.96 44.97
C SER A 289 2.07 19.54 44.70
N GLN A 290 1.53 18.92 43.66
CA GLN A 290 1.97 17.62 43.14
C GLN A 290 2.59 17.81 41.76
N THR A 291 3.56 16.97 41.41
CA THR A 291 4.14 16.95 40.07
C THR A 291 3.79 15.65 39.37
N ARG A 292 3.50 15.74 38.07
CA ARG A 292 3.36 14.57 37.20
C ARG A 292 4.20 14.75 35.95
N THR A 293 4.74 13.66 35.45
CA THR A 293 5.39 13.64 34.14
C THR A 293 4.33 13.41 33.06
N VAL A 294 4.25 14.32 32.09
CA VAL A 294 3.41 14.15 30.90
C VAL A 294 4.31 13.78 29.73
N VAL A 295 3.99 12.68 29.06
CA VAL A 295 4.67 12.19 27.86
C VAL A 295 3.84 12.58 26.64
N GLU A 296 4.44 13.35 25.74
CA GLU A 296 3.85 13.71 24.46
C GLU A 296 4.47 12.81 23.38
N ASN A 297 3.63 12.19 22.55
CA ASN A 297 4.06 11.38 21.42
C ASN A 297 3.98 12.22 20.16
N HIS A 298 5.02 12.17 19.35
CA HIS A 298 5.12 12.92 18.11
C HIS A 298 5.41 11.98 16.94
N SER A 299 5.04 12.42 15.75
CA SER A 299 5.40 11.74 14.51
C SER A 299 5.55 12.72 13.37
N GLU A 300 6.43 12.42 12.43
CA GLU A 300 6.56 13.14 11.17
C GLU A 300 6.83 12.17 10.01
N PRO A 301 6.22 12.40 8.84
CA PRO A 301 6.52 11.62 7.65
C PRO A 301 7.83 12.11 7.00
N ILE A 302 8.63 11.17 6.54
CA ILE A 302 9.90 11.42 5.87
C ILE A 302 9.89 10.74 4.51
N LEU A 303 10.35 11.44 3.49
CA LEU A 303 10.60 10.88 2.16
C LEU A 303 11.93 11.40 1.61
N GLY A 304 12.83 10.50 1.29
CA GLY A 304 14.14 10.79 0.71
C GLY A 304 14.36 10.08 -0.61
N PHE A 305 14.94 10.77 -1.58
CA PHE A 305 15.36 10.21 -2.86
C PHE A 305 16.88 10.30 -2.99
N GLN A 306 17.53 9.19 -3.33
CA GLN A 306 18.97 9.15 -3.50
C GLN A 306 19.37 9.58 -4.91
N LEU A 307 20.28 10.54 -4.99
CA LEU A 307 20.85 11.07 -6.22
C LEU A 307 22.07 10.23 -6.64
N PRO A 308 22.37 10.17 -7.96
CA PRO A 308 23.54 9.44 -8.47
C PRO A 308 24.87 10.13 -8.14
N VAL A 309 24.82 11.39 -7.69
CA VAL A 309 25.98 12.20 -7.38
C VAL A 309 25.61 13.21 -6.29
N ARG A 310 26.60 13.60 -5.47
CA ARG A 310 26.44 14.67 -4.49
C ARG A 310 26.18 16.00 -5.19
N MET A 311 25.21 16.75 -4.69
CA MET A 311 24.83 18.07 -5.21
C MET A 311 25.02 19.15 -4.12
N PRO A 312 25.42 20.38 -4.49
CA PRO A 312 25.42 21.49 -3.55
C PRO A 312 24.07 21.66 -2.87
N GLN A 313 24.08 22.04 -1.60
CA GLN A 313 22.84 22.20 -0.83
C GLN A 313 21.96 23.25 -1.50
N LEU A 314 20.70 22.88 -1.74
CA LEU A 314 19.65 23.71 -2.34
C LEU A 314 18.34 23.38 -1.64
N SER A 315 17.63 24.37 -1.12
CA SER A 315 16.28 24.20 -0.58
C SER A 315 15.31 25.03 -1.40
N VAL A 316 14.18 24.42 -1.76
CA VAL A 316 13.08 25.05 -2.50
C VAL A 316 11.80 24.82 -1.71
N GLY A 317 11.10 25.90 -1.38
CA GLY A 317 9.85 25.82 -0.64
C GLY A 317 9.01 27.09 -0.79
N PRO A 318 7.81 27.13 -0.20
CA PRO A 318 6.99 28.34 -0.19
C PRO A 318 7.72 29.50 0.49
N LYS A 319 7.45 30.71 0.04
CA LYS A 319 7.99 31.92 0.64
C LYS A 319 7.50 32.06 2.08
N GLY A 320 8.42 31.91 3.04
CA GLY A 320 8.21 32.20 4.45
C GLY A 320 8.77 33.57 4.85
N PHE A 321 8.97 33.79 6.15
CA PHE A 321 9.57 35.05 6.67
C PHE A 321 11.08 35.18 6.43
N ARG A 322 11.77 34.10 6.02
CA ARG A 322 13.20 34.12 5.71
C ARG A 322 13.43 34.47 4.24
N GLY A 323 14.41 35.34 3.98
CA GLY A 323 14.83 35.70 2.63
C GLY A 323 15.48 34.53 1.88
N GLY A 324 15.50 34.63 0.55
CA GLY A 324 16.13 33.67 -0.35
C GLY A 324 16.82 34.38 -1.52
N ILE A 325 17.42 33.59 -2.40
CA ILE A 325 18.00 34.06 -3.66
C ILE A 325 16.88 34.64 -4.53
N SER A 326 17.12 35.82 -5.10
CA SER A 326 16.17 36.48 -6.00
C SER A 326 16.46 36.10 -7.44
N PHE A 327 15.43 35.65 -8.15
CA PHE A 327 15.47 35.31 -9.57
C PHE A 327 14.84 36.41 -10.43
N GLU A 328 14.96 36.29 -11.75
CA GLU A 328 14.41 37.26 -12.70
C GLU A 328 12.88 37.35 -12.70
N SER A 329 12.19 36.30 -12.24
CA SER A 329 10.73 36.29 -12.14
C SER A 329 10.27 36.79 -10.78
N ALA A 330 9.71 38.01 -10.75
CA ALA A 330 9.08 38.56 -9.55
C ALA A 330 7.95 37.65 -9.02
N ALA A 331 7.12 37.11 -9.92
CA ALA A 331 6.04 36.19 -9.55
C ALA A 331 6.56 34.90 -8.89
N PHE A 332 7.72 34.39 -9.33
CA PHE A 332 8.36 33.24 -8.69
C PHE A 332 8.87 33.60 -7.29
N ASN A 333 9.58 34.73 -7.17
CA ASN A 333 10.11 35.21 -5.89
C ASN A 333 9.03 35.56 -4.86
N ASP A 334 7.79 35.80 -5.28
CA ASP A 334 6.65 36.04 -4.39
C ASP A 334 6.04 34.76 -3.83
N ARG A 335 6.19 33.64 -4.54
CA ARG A 335 5.63 32.35 -4.13
C ARG A 335 6.65 31.41 -3.49
N PHE A 336 7.90 31.48 -3.92
CA PHE A 336 8.95 30.56 -3.52
C PHE A 336 10.09 31.27 -2.79
N ALA A 337 10.68 30.57 -1.82
CA ALA A 337 11.98 30.90 -1.26
C ALA A 337 12.96 29.80 -1.66
N VAL A 338 14.08 30.20 -2.28
CA VAL A 338 15.19 29.31 -2.60
C VAL A 338 16.40 29.73 -1.78
N THR A 339 17.01 28.77 -1.09
CA THR A 339 18.29 28.97 -0.41
C THR A 339 19.30 27.96 -0.93
N ALA A 340 20.55 28.37 -1.07
CA ALA A 340 21.61 27.48 -1.53
C ALA A 340 22.93 27.81 -0.86
N ALA A 341 23.78 26.79 -0.69
CA ALA A 341 25.17 26.99 -0.28
C ALA A 341 26.01 27.62 -1.40
N ASP A 342 25.65 27.37 -2.66
CA ASP A 342 26.26 27.97 -3.84
C ASP A 342 25.18 28.70 -4.67
N THR A 343 25.29 30.02 -4.73
CA THR A 343 24.36 30.87 -5.48
C THR A 343 24.44 30.64 -7.00
N LYS A 344 25.63 30.34 -7.54
CA LYS A 344 25.79 30.04 -8.96
C LYS A 344 25.04 28.77 -9.31
N PHE A 345 25.22 27.72 -8.51
CA PHE A 345 24.49 26.46 -8.67
C PHE A 345 22.96 26.68 -8.63
N ALA A 346 22.47 27.54 -7.74
CA ALA A 346 21.05 27.87 -7.69
C ALA A 346 20.55 28.51 -8.99
N TYR A 347 21.29 29.46 -9.58
CA TYR A 347 20.93 30.06 -10.86
C TYR A 347 21.04 29.08 -12.04
N ASP A 348 22.06 28.22 -12.03
CA ASP A 348 22.25 27.22 -13.08
C ASP A 348 21.12 26.16 -13.08
N VAL A 349 20.56 25.83 -11.91
CA VAL A 349 19.45 24.87 -11.74
C VAL A 349 18.07 25.53 -11.89
N ILE A 350 17.85 26.70 -11.28
CA ILE A 350 16.57 27.40 -11.25
C ILE A 350 16.53 28.45 -12.37
N HIS A 351 16.51 27.96 -13.61
CA HIS A 351 16.39 28.75 -14.84
C HIS A 351 14.90 28.98 -15.23
N PRO A 352 14.56 29.81 -16.25
CA PRO A 352 13.16 30.13 -16.62
C PRO A 352 12.20 28.93 -16.67
N ARG A 353 12.54 27.89 -17.45
CA ARG A 353 11.71 26.68 -17.59
C ARG A 353 11.53 25.90 -16.27
N GLN A 354 12.49 25.99 -15.35
CA GLN A 354 12.38 25.37 -14.03
C GLN A 354 11.45 26.17 -13.13
N MET A 355 11.53 27.50 -13.17
CA MET A 355 10.58 28.37 -12.47
C MET A 355 9.15 28.15 -12.97
N GLU A 356 8.94 28.05 -14.29
CA GLU A 356 7.64 27.72 -14.88
C GLU A 356 7.09 26.38 -14.35
N TYR A 357 7.94 25.35 -14.31
CA TYR A 357 7.58 24.04 -13.77
C TYR A 357 7.17 24.10 -12.30
N LEU A 358 7.99 24.73 -11.45
CA LEU A 358 7.71 24.88 -10.02
C LEU A 358 6.42 25.68 -9.77
N MET A 359 6.17 26.71 -10.59
CA MET A 359 4.95 27.53 -10.52
C MET A 359 3.70 26.79 -10.98
N ALA A 360 3.82 25.84 -11.91
CA ALA A 360 2.72 25.02 -12.41
C ALA A 360 2.35 23.88 -11.45
N THR A 361 3.30 23.40 -10.64
CA THR A 361 3.08 22.30 -9.68
C THR A 361 3.52 22.70 -8.26
N PRO A 362 2.94 23.76 -7.65
CA PRO A 362 3.31 24.17 -6.32
C PRO A 362 2.80 23.11 -5.32
N GLY A 363 3.69 22.38 -4.65
CA GLY A 363 3.19 21.37 -3.69
C GLY A 363 4.18 20.68 -2.79
N ALA A 364 5.45 20.55 -3.15
CA ALA A 364 6.38 19.74 -2.37
C ALA A 364 7.67 20.53 -2.04
N PRO A 365 7.76 21.16 -0.87
CA PRO A 365 9.02 21.71 -0.37
C PRO A 365 10.05 20.60 -0.24
N PHE A 366 11.26 20.85 -0.72
CA PHE A 366 12.35 19.88 -0.63
C PHE A 366 13.68 20.56 -0.39
N ARG A 367 14.64 19.74 0.04
CA ARG A 367 16.03 20.15 0.18
C ARG A 367 16.95 19.07 -0.37
N ILE A 368 17.94 19.51 -1.12
CA ILE A 368 19.09 18.72 -1.54
C ILE A 368 20.15 18.83 -0.45
N VAL A 369 20.60 17.70 0.08
CA VAL A 369 21.67 17.60 1.07
C VAL A 369 22.53 16.39 0.70
N GLU A 370 23.80 16.64 0.43
CA GLU A 370 24.73 15.62 -0.08
C GLU A 370 24.20 14.92 -1.35
N ASP A 371 24.04 13.60 -1.32
CA ASP A 371 23.49 12.76 -2.38
C ASP A 371 22.00 12.45 -2.17
N TRP A 372 21.27 13.27 -1.42
CA TRP A 372 19.85 13.05 -1.14
C TRP A 372 18.99 14.29 -1.40
N VAL A 373 17.76 14.04 -1.88
CA VAL A 373 16.66 15.01 -1.84
C VAL A 373 15.65 14.59 -0.78
N TRP A 374 15.42 15.45 0.20
CA TRP A 374 14.51 15.19 1.32
C TRP A 374 13.25 16.05 1.21
N PHE A 375 12.11 15.39 1.34
CA PHE A 375 10.77 15.96 1.48
C PHE A 375 10.24 15.69 2.90
N THR A 376 9.39 16.60 3.36
CA THR A 376 8.54 16.39 4.55
C THR A 376 7.10 16.52 4.09
N PRO A 377 6.51 15.46 3.50
CA PRO A 377 5.13 15.51 3.02
C PRO A 377 4.18 15.74 4.20
N ALA A 378 2.92 16.11 3.93
CA ALA A 378 1.93 16.27 5.01
C ALA A 378 1.52 14.93 5.63
N GLU A 379 1.59 13.86 4.83
CA GLU A 379 1.20 12.51 5.20
C GLU A 379 2.19 11.48 4.64
N HIS A 380 2.29 10.34 5.31
CA HIS A 380 2.98 9.16 4.79
C HIS A 380 1.93 8.27 4.10
N SER A 381 1.86 8.35 2.77
CA SER A 381 0.89 7.64 1.94
C SER A 381 1.45 7.31 0.56
N GLN A 382 0.89 6.31 -0.14
CA GLN A 382 1.30 6.02 -1.53
C GLN A 382 1.10 7.23 -2.46
N PRO A 383 -0.05 7.93 -2.43
CA PRO A 383 -0.24 9.12 -3.27
C PRO A 383 0.80 10.21 -3.00
N ALA A 384 1.19 10.44 -1.74
CA ALA A 384 2.20 11.44 -1.41
C ALA A 384 3.59 11.05 -1.96
N ILE A 385 3.98 9.77 -1.85
CA ILE A 385 5.24 9.27 -2.43
C ILE A 385 5.22 9.41 -3.95
N ALA A 386 4.15 8.95 -4.61
CA ALA A 386 4.01 9.01 -6.06
C ALA A 386 4.05 10.45 -6.58
N PHE A 387 3.36 11.36 -5.90
CA PHE A 387 3.39 12.79 -6.21
C PHE A 387 4.80 13.38 -6.09
N CYS A 388 5.49 13.15 -4.96
CA CYS A 388 6.83 13.69 -4.75
C CYS A 388 7.86 13.07 -5.72
N SER A 389 7.69 11.80 -6.08
CA SER A 389 8.52 11.11 -7.07
C SER A 389 8.34 11.72 -8.46
N ALA A 390 7.09 11.89 -8.92
CA ALA A 390 6.80 12.55 -10.18
C ALA A 390 7.30 14.01 -10.19
N TYR A 391 7.10 14.72 -9.08
CA TYR A 391 7.57 16.09 -8.90
C TYR A 391 9.09 16.21 -8.98
N LEU A 392 9.82 15.34 -8.27
CA LEU A 392 11.27 15.33 -8.29
C LEU A 392 11.82 14.91 -9.67
N ARG A 393 11.23 13.91 -10.32
CA ARG A 393 11.62 13.50 -11.68
C ARG A 393 11.43 14.64 -12.67
N GLY A 394 10.33 15.39 -12.56
CA GLY A 394 10.08 16.58 -13.37
C GLY A 394 11.10 17.69 -13.13
N PHE A 395 11.52 17.88 -11.87
CA PHE A 395 12.60 18.81 -11.50
C PHE A 395 13.95 18.37 -12.06
N LEU A 396 14.35 17.12 -11.82
CA LEU A 396 15.66 16.57 -12.19
C LEU A 396 15.84 16.43 -13.71
N GLY A 397 14.81 16.01 -14.43
CA GLY A 397 14.84 15.90 -15.89
C GLY A 397 14.95 17.25 -16.61
N ARG A 398 14.76 18.37 -15.89
CA ARG A 398 14.94 19.74 -16.40
C ARG A 398 16.27 20.36 -16.01
N VAL A 399 17.03 19.76 -15.08
CA VAL A 399 18.37 20.25 -14.72
C VAL A 399 19.25 20.25 -15.97
N PRO A 400 19.84 21.40 -16.37
CA PRO A 400 20.58 21.48 -17.61
C PRO A 400 21.77 20.52 -17.66
N ARG A 401 22.05 19.97 -18.84
CA ARG A 401 23.14 19.00 -19.05
C ARG A 401 24.50 19.48 -18.53
N PHE A 402 24.81 20.77 -18.65
CA PHE A 402 26.08 21.31 -18.19
C PHE A 402 26.21 21.27 -16.65
N VAL A 403 25.09 21.35 -15.91
CA VAL A 403 25.09 21.23 -14.46
C VAL A 403 25.50 19.82 -14.06
N TRP A 404 24.92 18.80 -14.70
CA TRP A 404 25.31 17.40 -14.48
C TRP A 404 26.79 17.15 -14.80
N ARG A 405 27.31 17.75 -15.88
CA ARG A 405 28.73 17.69 -16.23
C ARG A 405 29.63 18.34 -15.19
N ASN A 406 29.24 19.49 -14.66
CA ASN A 406 29.99 20.17 -13.59
C ASN A 406 30.02 19.35 -12.29
N LEU A 407 29.02 18.49 -12.07
CA LEU A 407 28.97 17.54 -10.97
C LEU A 407 29.74 16.23 -11.25
N GLY A 408 30.30 16.07 -12.45
CA GLY A 408 31.12 14.90 -12.82
C GLY A 408 30.37 13.78 -13.55
N LEU A 409 29.13 14.00 -14.00
CA LEU A 409 28.39 13.03 -14.81
C LEU A 409 28.51 13.33 -16.32
N PRO A 410 28.61 12.32 -17.20
CA PRO A 410 28.80 12.54 -18.64
C PRO A 410 27.56 13.13 -19.35
N ASP A 411 26.36 12.82 -18.85
CA ASP A 411 25.08 13.29 -19.38
C ASP A 411 24.00 13.40 -18.29
N THR A 412 22.79 13.83 -18.67
CA THR A 412 21.62 13.82 -17.78
C THR A 412 21.30 12.38 -17.34
N PRO A 413 21.30 12.09 -16.04
CA PRO A 413 20.95 10.76 -15.53
C PRO A 413 19.45 10.49 -15.57
N TYR A 414 18.63 11.53 -15.75
CA TYR A 414 17.19 11.44 -15.75
C TYR A 414 16.62 11.93 -17.09
N PRO A 415 15.78 11.13 -17.76
CA PRO A 415 15.08 11.57 -18.96
C PRO A 415 14.04 12.63 -18.58
N ALA A 416 13.69 13.49 -19.54
CA ALA A 416 12.52 14.34 -19.40
C ALA A 416 11.27 13.45 -19.28
N LEU A 417 10.42 13.72 -18.29
CA LEU A 417 9.12 13.06 -18.24
C LEU A 417 8.33 13.45 -19.49
N GLU A 418 7.99 12.47 -20.33
CA GLU A 418 6.90 12.65 -21.27
C GLU A 418 5.67 13.06 -20.46
N THR A 419 4.99 14.11 -20.89
CA THR A 419 3.77 14.56 -20.22
C THR A 419 2.71 13.54 -20.54
N THR A 420 2.63 12.46 -19.76
CA THR A 420 1.55 11.49 -19.88
C THR A 420 0.28 12.20 -19.41
N VAL A 421 -0.43 12.78 -20.36
CA VAL A 421 -1.84 13.12 -20.19
C VAL A 421 -2.57 11.78 -20.17
N GLY A 422 -3.01 11.37 -18.98
CA GLY A 422 -3.79 10.15 -18.76
C GLY A 422 -4.65 10.32 -17.53
#